data_AF-A0A1G8DKN0-F1
#
_entry.id   AF-A0A1G8DKN0-F1
#
_cell.length_a   1.000
_cell.length_b   1.000
_cell.length_c   1.000
_cell.angle_alpha   90.00
_cell.angle_beta   90.00
_cell.angle_gamma   90.00
#
_symmetry.space_group_name_H-M   'P 1'
#
loop_
_entity.id
_entity.type
_entity.pdbx_description
1 polymer ?
#
loop_
_entity_poly.entity_id
_entity_poly.type
_entity_poly.pdbx_seq_one_letter_code
_entity_poly.pdbx_strand_id
1 'polypeptide(L)'
;MDFALKGHFRKFAIAHIELSHLFTIFTFAVVNLAVLSLSRLLLSTWQAEHFAASGDLSQVLLGGLRIDISTICYAMFPALALQFVYAIKPSHLNIKIVSKYYLLAISLLVTLLELITPLFFDYHAIRPSFATNTGRALFSSLLQGHVLELVVDVVTLFLLARVLSSLFDFTWQLKFEGSNHSHFGFALFLLALAVLGARGSLVHEPIDPSSVAFSSDPMLNQLSLNSAYSLGEPWFH
;
A
#
# COMPACT_ATOMS: atom_id res chain seq x y z
N MET A 1 18.03 38.90 -7.64
CA MET A 1 17.96 38.36 -6.26
C MET A 1 17.40 36.94 -6.18
N ASP A 2 16.56 36.48 -7.13
CA ASP A 2 15.97 35.13 -7.11
C ASP A 2 16.91 33.94 -7.34
N PHE A 3 18.02 34.14 -8.06
CA PHE A 3 18.91 33.02 -8.43
C PHE A 3 19.78 32.53 -7.25
N ALA A 4 20.12 33.43 -6.33
CA ALA A 4 20.94 33.11 -5.16
C ALA A 4 20.15 32.34 -4.07
N LEU A 5 18.86 32.66 -3.91
CA LEU A 5 17.96 31.95 -2.99
C LEU A 5 17.72 30.51 -3.47
N LYS A 6 17.45 30.30 -4.77
CA LYS A 6 17.32 28.95 -5.35
C LYS A 6 18.56 28.07 -5.12
N GLY A 7 19.76 28.64 -5.24
CA GLY A 7 21.00 27.91 -5.01
C GLY A 7 21.20 27.48 -3.54
N HIS A 8 20.77 28.32 -2.60
CA HIS A 8 20.86 28.04 -1.17
C HIS A 8 19.83 26.99 -0.73
N PHE A 9 18.57 27.12 -1.17
CA PHE A 9 17.52 26.13 -0.92
C PHE A 9 17.86 24.75 -1.48
N ARG A 10 18.45 24.69 -2.69
CA ARG A 10 18.84 23.43 -3.33
C ARG A 10 19.99 22.74 -2.59
N LYS A 11 21.00 23.48 -2.12
CA LYS A 11 22.08 22.89 -1.30
C LYS A 11 21.59 22.43 0.09
N PHE A 12 20.61 23.13 0.66
CA PHE A 12 20.09 22.84 2.01
C PHE A 12 19.16 21.61 2.03
N ALA A 13 18.21 21.51 1.10
CA ALA A 13 17.31 20.35 1.02
C ALA A 13 18.05 19.04 0.68
N ILE A 14 19.14 19.12 -0.09
CA ILE A 14 19.96 17.97 -0.46
C ILE A 14 20.75 17.42 0.75
N ALA A 15 21.05 18.24 1.76
CA ALA A 15 21.90 17.84 2.90
C ALA A 15 21.19 17.00 3.98
N HIS A 16 19.84 16.98 3.99
CA HIS A 16 19.05 16.40 5.10
C HIS A 16 18.20 15.18 4.71
N ILE A 17 18.28 14.71 3.47
CA ILE A 17 17.59 13.48 3.04
C ILE A 17 18.47 12.27 3.38
N GLU A 18 18.04 11.48 4.37
CA GLU A 18 18.71 10.24 4.75
C GLU A 18 18.30 9.09 3.82
N LEU A 19 19.27 8.42 3.18
CA LEU A 19 18.99 7.30 2.27
C LEU A 19 18.35 6.11 2.98
N SER A 20 18.68 5.88 4.26
CA SER A 20 18.08 4.84 5.08
C SER A 20 16.56 5.00 5.21
N HIS A 21 16.07 6.23 5.31
CA HIS A 21 14.65 6.51 5.38
C HIS A 21 13.93 6.13 4.08
N LEU A 22 14.50 6.57 2.95
CA LEU A 22 13.99 6.24 1.63
C LEU A 22 14.02 4.73 1.38
N PHE A 23 15.07 4.06 1.83
CA PHE A 23 15.19 2.61 1.74
C PHE A 23 14.14 1.89 2.58
N THR A 24 13.77 2.41 3.75
CA THR A 24 12.64 1.85 4.51
C THR A 24 11.31 2.06 3.80
N ILE A 25 11.07 3.22 3.17
CA ILE A 25 9.86 3.45 2.35
C ILE A 25 9.82 2.46 1.16
N PHE A 26 10.95 2.22 0.51
CA PHE A 26 11.07 1.21 -0.54
C PHE A 26 10.80 -0.21 -0.02
N THR A 27 11.36 -0.56 1.16
CA THR A 27 11.13 -1.86 1.80
C THR A 27 9.66 -2.05 2.14
N PHE A 28 9.00 -1.02 2.68
CA PHE A 28 7.55 -1.01 2.90
C PHE A 28 6.78 -1.36 1.61
N ALA A 29 7.16 -0.74 0.48
CA ALA A 29 6.48 -0.97 -0.79
C ALA A 29 6.64 -2.41 -1.28
N VAL A 30 7.85 -2.95 -1.25
CA VAL A 30 8.15 -4.33 -1.66
C VAL A 30 7.41 -5.34 -0.79
N VAL A 31 7.42 -5.15 0.53
CA VAL A 31 6.77 -6.07 1.46
C VAL A 31 5.26 -6.07 1.28
N ASN A 32 4.62 -4.90 1.17
CA ASN A 32 3.17 -4.84 0.96
C ASN A 32 2.75 -5.37 -0.42
N LEU A 33 3.57 -5.18 -1.46
CA LEU A 33 3.32 -5.78 -2.77
C LEU A 33 3.34 -7.32 -2.66
N ALA A 34 4.31 -7.87 -1.92
CA ALA A 34 4.39 -9.30 -1.69
C ALA A 34 3.19 -9.82 -0.88
N VAL A 35 2.76 -9.11 0.16
CA VAL A 35 1.57 -9.46 0.95
C VAL A 35 0.30 -9.48 0.09
N LEU A 36 0.06 -8.42 -0.69
CA LEU A 36 -1.11 -8.33 -1.58
C LEU A 36 -1.09 -9.41 -2.67
N SER A 37 0.08 -9.65 -3.27
CA SER A 37 0.25 -10.70 -4.29
C SER A 37 0.00 -12.08 -3.70
N LEU A 38 0.50 -12.36 -2.49
CA LEU A 38 0.27 -13.64 -1.81
C LEU A 38 -1.20 -13.80 -1.42
N SER A 39 -1.83 -12.75 -0.88
CA SER A 39 -3.27 -12.75 -0.58
C SER A 39 -4.07 -13.11 -1.82
N ARG A 40 -3.80 -12.45 -2.96
CA ARG A 40 -4.49 -12.72 -4.22
C ARG A 40 -4.30 -14.16 -4.69
N LEU A 41 -3.08 -14.70 -4.59
CA LEU A 41 -2.83 -16.09 -4.97
C LEU A 41 -3.65 -17.05 -4.11
N LEU A 42 -3.64 -16.85 -2.78
CA LEU A 42 -4.43 -17.67 -1.86
C LEU A 42 -5.94 -17.58 -2.16
N LEU A 43 -6.46 -16.37 -2.33
CA LEU A 43 -7.87 -16.15 -2.68
C LEU A 43 -8.23 -16.75 -4.04
N SER A 44 -7.34 -16.65 -5.03
CA SER A 44 -7.55 -17.23 -6.36
C SER A 44 -7.54 -18.76 -6.33
N THR A 45 -6.68 -19.37 -5.49
CA THR A 45 -6.68 -20.82 -5.29
C THR A 45 -7.93 -21.30 -4.56
N TRP A 46 -8.46 -20.49 -3.64
CA TRP A 46 -9.69 -20.80 -2.93
C TRP A 46 -10.92 -20.68 -3.84
N GLN A 47 -10.99 -19.60 -4.63
CA GLN A 47 -12.09 -19.33 -5.57
C GLN A 47 -11.87 -19.97 -6.96
N ALA A 48 -11.09 -21.06 -7.02
CA ALA A 48 -10.67 -21.70 -8.27
C ALA A 48 -11.85 -22.15 -9.16
N GLU A 49 -13.01 -22.42 -8.55
CA GLU A 49 -14.23 -22.84 -9.26
C GLU A 49 -14.79 -21.78 -10.24
N HIS A 50 -14.50 -20.50 -10.02
CA HIS A 50 -14.95 -19.41 -10.87
C HIS A 50 -14.10 -19.26 -12.15
N PHE A 51 -12.91 -19.89 -12.19
CA PHE A 51 -12.01 -19.78 -13.33
C PHE A 51 -12.40 -20.79 -14.42
N ALA A 52 -13.11 -20.31 -15.43
CA ALA A 52 -13.63 -21.15 -16.52
C ALA A 52 -12.77 -21.08 -17.79
N ALA A 53 -12.16 -19.93 -18.10
CA ALA A 53 -11.40 -19.73 -19.32
C ALA A 53 -9.88 -19.80 -19.10
N SER A 54 -9.17 -20.29 -20.13
CA SER A 54 -7.71 -20.28 -20.18
C SER A 54 -7.20 -18.84 -20.38
N GLY A 55 -7.11 -18.08 -19.30
CA GLY A 55 -6.70 -16.68 -19.33
C GLY A 55 -7.12 -15.89 -18.09
N ASP A 56 -8.21 -16.30 -17.45
CA ASP A 56 -8.81 -15.58 -16.31
C ASP A 56 -7.80 -15.37 -15.18
N LEU A 57 -7.02 -16.40 -14.83
CA LEU A 57 -5.98 -16.28 -13.80
C LEU A 57 -4.93 -15.22 -14.14
N SER A 58 -4.49 -15.18 -15.40
CA SER A 58 -3.50 -14.18 -15.82
C SER A 58 -4.05 -12.77 -15.77
N GLN A 59 -5.33 -12.58 -16.11
CA GLN A 59 -6.00 -11.28 -16.05
C GLN A 59 -6.20 -10.83 -14.60
N VAL A 60 -6.60 -11.73 -13.70
CA VAL A 60 -6.69 -11.47 -12.26
C VAL A 60 -5.33 -11.06 -11.68
N LEU A 61 -4.26 -11.79 -12.00
CA LEU A 61 -2.93 -11.51 -11.46
C LEU A 61 -2.31 -10.22 -12.02
N LEU A 62 -2.38 -10.01 -13.34
CA LEU A 62 -1.79 -8.83 -13.98
C LEU A 62 -2.61 -7.56 -13.72
N GLY A 63 -3.94 -7.66 -13.81
CA GLY A 63 -4.86 -6.58 -13.48
C GLY A 63 -4.70 -6.18 -12.02
N GLY A 64 -4.69 -7.16 -11.13
CA GLY A 64 -4.53 -6.88 -9.71
C GLY A 64 -3.17 -6.37 -9.30
N LEU A 65 -2.08 -6.81 -9.93
CA LEU A 65 -0.76 -6.24 -9.66
C LEU A 65 -0.72 -4.73 -9.95
N ARG A 66 -1.41 -4.27 -10.99
CA ARG A 66 -1.52 -2.83 -11.30
C ARG A 66 -2.25 -2.07 -10.19
N ILE A 67 -3.33 -2.65 -9.66
CA ILE A 67 -4.09 -2.06 -8.56
C ILE A 67 -3.24 -2.03 -7.27
N ASP A 68 -2.50 -3.11 -6.98
CA ASP A 68 -1.62 -3.18 -5.80
C ASP A 68 -0.51 -2.12 -5.85
N ILE A 69 0.12 -1.96 -7.03
CA ILE A 69 1.11 -0.92 -7.26
C ILE A 69 0.50 0.45 -6.98
N SER A 70 -0.71 0.72 -7.49
CA SER A 70 -1.39 1.99 -7.28
C SER A 70 -1.68 2.24 -5.79
N THR A 71 -2.29 1.27 -5.09
CA THR A 71 -2.58 1.35 -3.65
C THR A 71 -1.33 1.69 -2.84
N ILE A 72 -0.22 0.99 -3.11
CA ILE A 72 1.03 1.17 -2.38
C ILE A 72 1.67 2.51 -2.71
N CYS A 73 1.60 2.95 -3.97
CA CYS A 73 2.10 4.26 -4.37
C CYS A 73 1.34 5.41 -3.68
N TYR A 74 0.01 5.30 -3.57
CA TYR A 74 -0.78 6.24 -2.77
C TYR A 74 -0.36 6.23 -1.30
N ALA A 75 -0.18 5.04 -0.71
CA ALA A 75 0.27 4.89 0.67
C ALA A 75 1.69 5.40 0.94
N MET A 76 2.58 5.36 -0.05
CA MET A 76 3.95 5.88 0.08
C MET A 76 4.00 7.41 0.09
N PHE A 77 3.03 8.08 -0.54
CA PHE A 77 3.10 9.51 -0.80
C PHE A 77 3.20 10.37 0.48
N PRO A 78 2.40 10.13 1.55
CA PRO A 78 2.54 10.90 2.80
C PRO A 78 3.90 10.73 3.48
N ALA A 79 4.46 9.51 3.44
CA ALA A 79 5.78 9.23 3.99
C ALA A 79 6.90 9.97 3.21
N LEU A 80 6.81 9.98 1.88
CA LEU A 80 7.74 10.74 1.03
C LEU A 80 7.58 12.26 1.24
N ALA A 81 6.35 12.76 1.29
CA ALA A 81 6.07 14.17 1.53
C ALA A 81 6.65 14.64 2.88
N LEU A 82 6.53 13.82 3.93
CA LEU A 82 7.10 14.11 5.24
C LEU A 82 8.64 14.25 5.19
N GLN A 83 9.33 13.42 4.39
CA GLN A 83 10.78 13.54 4.18
C GLN A 83 11.15 14.86 3.51
N PHE A 84 10.42 15.25 2.45
CA PHE A 84 10.68 16.50 1.74
C PHE A 84 10.41 17.73 2.61
N VAL A 85 9.32 17.73 3.39
CA VAL A 85 9.01 18.84 4.32
C VAL A 85 10.13 19.01 5.35
N TYR A 86 10.64 17.91 5.90
CA TYR A 86 11.74 17.97 6.86
C TYR A 86 13.05 18.46 6.27
N ALA A 87 13.37 18.04 5.05
CA ALA A 87 14.55 18.49 4.34
C ALA A 87 14.54 20.01 4.12
N ILE A 88 13.36 20.61 3.95
CA ILE A 88 13.18 22.07 3.80
C ILE A 88 13.19 22.77 5.16
N LYS A 89 12.48 22.23 6.14
CA LYS A 89 12.32 22.83 7.48
C LYS A 89 12.49 21.76 8.57
N PRO A 90 13.72 21.56 9.07
CA PRO A 90 13.96 20.66 10.18
C PRO A 90 13.12 21.11 11.39
N SER A 91 12.41 20.17 12.00
CA SER A 91 11.63 20.41 13.22
C SER A 91 12.11 19.49 14.34
N HIS A 92 11.65 19.72 15.57
CA HIS A 92 11.92 18.84 16.72
C HIS A 92 11.19 17.48 16.60
N LEU A 93 10.35 17.29 15.58
CA LEU A 93 9.64 16.04 15.36
C LEU A 93 10.61 14.92 15.03
N ASN A 94 10.53 13.81 15.76
CA ASN A 94 11.31 12.62 15.44
C ASN A 94 10.67 11.88 14.25
N ILE A 95 11.03 12.28 13.04
CA ILE A 95 10.46 11.76 11.80
C ILE A 95 10.71 10.28 11.61
N LYS A 96 11.78 9.73 12.20
CA LYS A 96 12.03 8.28 12.20
C LYS A 96 10.87 7.55 12.87
N ILE A 97 10.49 8.02 14.06
CA ILE A 97 9.38 7.47 14.83
C ILE A 97 8.05 7.65 14.07
N VAL A 98 7.76 8.87 13.61
CA VAL A 98 6.49 9.16 12.92
C VAL A 98 6.35 8.33 11.63
N SER A 99 7.39 8.29 10.80
CA SER A 99 7.38 7.54 9.55
C SER A 99 7.28 6.03 9.82
N LYS A 100 8.02 5.51 10.81
CA LYS A 100 7.96 4.08 11.17
C LYS A 100 6.54 3.68 11.55
N TYR A 101 5.91 4.41 12.48
CA TYR A 101 4.56 4.06 12.93
C TYR A 101 3.51 4.26 11.84
N TYR A 102 3.67 5.27 10.97
CA TYR A 102 2.82 5.43 9.80
C TYR A 102 2.92 4.23 8.86
N LEU A 103 4.14 3.85 8.42
CA LEU A 103 4.35 2.71 7.51
C LEU A 103 3.89 1.39 8.13
N LEU A 104 4.11 1.22 9.43
CA LEU A 104 3.63 0.05 10.18
C LEU A 104 2.10 0.01 10.22
N ALA A 105 1.45 1.12 10.58
CA ALA A 105 -0.01 1.20 10.66
C ALA A 105 -0.66 0.90 9.31
N ILE A 106 -0.12 1.44 8.21
CA ILE A 106 -0.65 1.16 6.86
C ILE A 106 -0.44 -0.30 6.49
N SER A 107 0.72 -0.90 6.75
CA SER A 107 0.96 -2.31 6.43
C SER A 107 0.02 -3.26 7.18
N LEU A 108 -0.22 -2.95 8.46
CA LEU A 108 -1.17 -3.70 9.29
C LEU A 108 -2.61 -3.50 8.81
N LEU A 109 -2.98 -2.29 8.41
CA LEU A 109 -4.30 -2.01 7.85
C LEU A 109 -4.53 -2.78 6.54
N VAL A 110 -3.58 -2.73 5.60
CA VAL A 110 -3.67 -3.47 4.34
C VAL A 110 -3.82 -4.97 4.60
N THR A 111 -3.01 -5.52 5.50
CA THR A 111 -3.08 -6.95 5.84
C THR A 111 -4.39 -7.31 6.53
N LEU A 112 -4.87 -6.50 7.48
CA LEU A 112 -6.15 -6.71 8.16
C LEU A 112 -7.29 -6.80 7.14
N LEU A 113 -7.30 -5.89 6.16
CA LEU A 113 -8.36 -5.87 5.15
C LEU A 113 -8.35 -7.09 4.25
N GLU A 114 -7.16 -7.63 3.93
CA GLU A 114 -7.05 -8.89 3.20
C GLU A 114 -7.43 -10.10 4.08
N LEU A 115 -7.07 -10.10 5.37
CA LEU A 115 -7.43 -11.18 6.31
C LEU A 115 -8.94 -11.32 6.49
N ILE A 116 -9.68 -10.20 6.54
CA ILE A 116 -11.14 -10.25 6.61
C ILE A 116 -11.81 -10.52 5.26
N THR A 117 -11.07 -10.46 4.14
CA THR A 117 -11.66 -10.59 2.79
C THR A 117 -12.39 -11.92 2.56
N PRO A 118 -11.86 -13.09 2.99
CA PRO A 118 -12.57 -14.37 2.86
C PRO A 118 -13.99 -14.34 3.43
N LEU A 119 -14.17 -13.74 4.61
CA LEU A 119 -15.48 -13.60 5.22
C LEU A 119 -16.44 -12.76 4.37
N PHE A 120 -15.96 -11.67 3.78
CA PHE A 120 -16.80 -10.85 2.91
C PHE A 120 -17.17 -11.57 1.62
N PHE A 121 -16.31 -12.46 1.11
CA PHE A 121 -16.63 -13.28 -0.05
C PHE A 121 -17.75 -14.27 0.26
N ASP A 122 -17.71 -14.93 1.41
CA ASP A 122 -18.75 -15.89 1.81
C ASP A 122 -20.13 -15.23 2.00
N TYR A 123 -20.17 -14.01 2.57
CA TYR A 123 -21.43 -13.34 2.87
C TYR A 123 -22.01 -12.51 1.73
N HIS A 124 -21.15 -11.88 0.93
CA HIS A 124 -21.58 -10.85 -0.02
C HIS A 124 -20.88 -10.89 -1.38
N ALA A 125 -19.94 -11.81 -1.60
CA ALA A 125 -19.16 -11.91 -2.85
C ALA A 125 -18.49 -10.58 -3.29
N ILE A 126 -18.16 -9.71 -2.33
CA ILE A 126 -17.51 -8.42 -2.55
C ILE A 126 -16.37 -8.23 -1.55
N ARG A 127 -15.42 -7.35 -1.86
CA ARG A 127 -14.38 -6.97 -0.89
C ARG A 127 -14.91 -6.00 0.17
N PRO A 128 -14.24 -5.89 1.33
CA PRO A 128 -14.53 -4.87 2.33
C PRO A 128 -14.50 -3.45 1.74
N SER A 129 -15.61 -2.71 1.87
CA SER A 129 -15.73 -1.28 1.52
C SER A 129 -16.46 -0.50 2.63
N PHE A 130 -15.94 0.66 3.04
CA PHE A 130 -16.58 1.53 4.07
C PHE A 130 -17.72 2.36 3.51
N ALA A 131 -17.80 2.52 2.19
CA ALA A 131 -18.89 3.26 1.53
C ALA A 131 -20.22 2.51 1.52
N THR A 132 -20.19 1.19 1.72
CA THR A 132 -21.41 0.38 1.77
C THR A 132 -21.82 0.12 3.22
N ASN A 133 -23.14 0.08 3.47
CA ASN A 133 -23.69 -0.32 4.78
C ASN A 133 -23.22 -1.73 5.22
N THR A 134 -22.66 -2.49 4.29
CA THR A 134 -22.10 -3.83 4.45
C THR A 134 -20.96 -3.88 5.48
N GLY A 135 -20.07 -2.88 5.53
CA GLY A 135 -18.94 -2.87 6.46
C GLY A 135 -19.36 -2.86 7.94
N ARG A 136 -20.45 -2.14 8.28
CA ARG A 136 -20.98 -2.10 9.65
C ARG A 136 -21.68 -3.39 10.04
N ALA A 137 -22.45 -3.97 9.12
CA ALA A 137 -23.17 -5.22 9.35
C ALA A 137 -22.20 -6.39 9.59
N LEU A 138 -21.09 -6.44 8.87
CA LEU A 138 -20.09 -7.50 9.05
C LEU A 138 -19.31 -7.39 10.35
N PHE A 139 -19.03 -6.19 10.85
CA PHE A 139 -18.39 -6.04 12.16
C PHE A 139 -19.26 -6.62 13.29
N SER A 140 -20.58 -6.42 13.22
CA SER A 140 -21.51 -7.07 14.17
C SER A 140 -21.55 -8.60 14.01
N SER A 141 -21.51 -9.12 12.78
CA SER A 141 -21.52 -10.56 12.52
C SER A 141 -20.21 -11.26 12.93
N LEU A 142 -19.07 -10.58 12.76
CA LEU A 142 -17.76 -11.04 13.22
C LEU A 142 -17.72 -11.24 14.73
N LEU A 143 -18.22 -10.24 15.48
CA LEU A 143 -18.26 -10.29 16.94
C LEU A 143 -19.21 -11.36 17.50
N GLN A 144 -20.23 -11.75 16.74
CA GLN A 144 -21.25 -12.70 17.20
C GLN A 144 -20.95 -14.16 16.80
N GLY A 145 -20.26 -14.40 15.68
CA GLY A 145 -20.10 -15.75 15.12
C GLY A 145 -18.67 -16.21 14.80
N HIS A 146 -17.70 -15.30 14.71
CA HIS A 146 -16.37 -15.58 14.12
C HIS A 146 -15.22 -15.25 15.07
N VAL A 147 -15.41 -15.48 16.37
CA VAL A 147 -14.42 -15.13 17.41
C VAL A 147 -13.08 -15.84 17.18
N LEU A 148 -13.10 -17.09 16.71
CA LEU A 148 -11.87 -17.85 16.47
C LEU A 148 -11.05 -17.25 15.31
N GLU A 149 -11.70 -16.86 14.23
CA GLU A 149 -11.06 -16.20 13.09
C GLU A 149 -10.49 -14.85 13.49
N LEU A 150 -11.24 -14.08 14.28
CA LEU A 150 -10.76 -12.80 14.82
C LEU A 150 -9.52 -12.98 15.71
N VAL A 151 -9.46 -14.06 16.51
CA VAL A 151 -8.26 -14.37 17.30
C VAL A 151 -7.08 -14.70 16.38
N VAL A 152 -7.28 -15.49 15.33
CA VAL A 152 -6.23 -15.82 14.35
C VAL A 152 -5.74 -14.56 13.64
N ASP A 153 -6.64 -13.66 13.25
CA ASP A 153 -6.30 -12.40 12.60
C ASP A 153 -5.48 -11.50 13.52
N VAL A 154 -5.89 -11.37 14.79
CA VAL A 154 -5.16 -10.57 15.79
C VAL A 154 -3.77 -11.14 16.04
N VAL A 155 -3.63 -12.46 16.17
CA VAL A 155 -2.33 -13.12 16.35
C VAL A 155 -1.45 -12.89 15.11
N THR A 156 -2.01 -13.05 13.91
CA THR A 156 -1.29 -12.84 12.64
C THR A 156 -0.80 -11.40 12.53
N LEU A 157 -1.66 -10.41 12.83
CA LEU A 157 -1.30 -9.00 12.82
C LEU A 157 -0.25 -8.66 13.88
N PHE A 158 -0.32 -9.26 15.07
CA PHE A 158 0.68 -9.06 16.11
C PHE A 158 2.07 -9.57 15.68
N LEU A 159 2.12 -10.79 15.11
CA LEU A 159 3.35 -11.37 14.60
C LEU A 159 3.91 -10.52 13.45
N LEU A 160 3.06 -10.13 12.51
CA LEU A 160 3.46 -9.25 11.40
C LEU A 160 3.98 -7.92 11.91
N ALA A 161 3.31 -7.29 12.89
CA ALA A 161 3.75 -6.05 13.49
C ALA A 161 5.15 -6.18 14.10
N ARG A 162 5.43 -7.32 14.76
CA ARG A 162 6.75 -7.58 15.35
C ARG A 162 7.84 -7.73 14.29
N VAL A 163 7.55 -8.47 13.22
CA VAL A 163 8.47 -8.69 12.09
C VAL A 163 8.73 -7.37 11.36
N LEU A 164 7.68 -6.65 10.96
CA LEU A 164 7.78 -5.37 10.25
C LEU A 164 8.47 -4.30 11.08
N SER A 165 8.15 -4.19 12.37
CA SER A 165 8.82 -3.24 13.26
C SER A 165 10.33 -3.52 13.33
N SER A 166 10.71 -4.80 13.46
CA SER A 166 12.12 -5.20 13.45
C SER A 166 12.79 -4.95 12.10
N LEU A 167 12.10 -5.22 11.00
CA LEU A 167 12.60 -4.99 9.64
C LEU A 167 12.83 -3.50 9.39
N PHE A 168 11.86 -2.66 9.76
CA PHE A 168 11.98 -1.21 9.61
C PHE A 168 13.08 -0.63 10.50
N ASP A 169 13.24 -1.12 11.73
CA ASP A 169 14.35 -0.72 12.59
C ASP A 169 15.70 -1.09 11.96
N PHE A 170 15.81 -2.28 11.39
CA PHE A 170 17.00 -2.72 10.67
C PHE A 170 17.30 -1.82 9.47
N THR A 171 16.32 -1.57 8.59
CA THR A 171 16.54 -0.73 7.38
C THR A 171 16.88 0.71 7.73
N TRP A 172 16.35 1.24 8.83
CA TRP A 172 16.68 2.58 9.32
C TRP A 172 18.11 2.71 9.83
N GLN A 173 18.68 1.64 10.36
CA GLN A 173 20.05 1.60 10.89
C GLN A 173 21.10 1.37 9.81
N LEU A 174 20.69 1.00 8.59
CA LEU A 174 21.59 0.85 7.46
C LEU A 174 22.30 2.17 7.18
N LYS A 175 23.63 2.12 7.18
CA LYS A 175 24.47 3.24 6.78
C LYS A 175 24.80 3.07 5.31
N PHE A 176 24.37 4.03 4.51
CA PHE A 176 24.70 4.08 3.11
C PHE A 176 25.79 5.12 2.88
N GLU A 177 26.88 4.70 2.25
CA GLU A 177 27.89 5.61 1.74
C GLU A 177 27.42 6.13 0.38
N GLY A 178 27.27 7.45 0.27
CA GLY A 178 26.70 8.07 -0.93
C GLY A 178 26.87 9.58 -0.93
N SER A 179 26.94 10.15 -2.12
CA SER A 179 26.91 11.60 -2.27
C SER A 179 25.48 12.11 -2.01
N ASN A 180 25.33 13.35 -1.55
CA ASN A 180 23.97 13.88 -1.35
C ASN A 180 23.16 13.94 -2.67
N HIS A 181 23.84 13.94 -3.83
CA HIS A 181 23.19 13.84 -5.14
C HIS A 181 22.56 12.47 -5.39
N SER A 182 23.18 11.37 -4.95
CA SER A 182 22.59 10.03 -5.08
C SER A 182 21.37 9.87 -4.16
N HIS A 183 21.40 10.46 -2.97
CA HIS A 183 20.24 10.44 -2.06
C HIS A 183 19.06 11.22 -2.64
N PHE A 184 19.31 12.41 -3.17
CA PHE A 184 18.28 13.21 -3.83
C PHE A 184 17.76 12.52 -5.10
N GLY A 185 18.64 11.89 -5.88
CA GLY A 185 18.26 11.10 -7.06
C GLY A 185 17.33 9.95 -6.70
N PHE A 186 17.62 9.21 -5.63
CA PHE A 186 16.75 8.12 -5.17
C PHE A 186 15.41 8.64 -4.63
N ALA A 187 15.40 9.77 -3.92
CA ALA A 187 14.16 10.42 -3.48
C ALA A 187 13.27 10.81 -4.66
N LEU A 188 13.87 11.39 -5.71
CA LEU A 188 13.15 11.78 -6.93
C LEU A 188 12.65 10.54 -7.69
N PHE A 189 13.44 9.47 -7.73
CA PHE A 189 13.04 8.20 -8.31
C PHE A 189 11.81 7.62 -7.60
N LEU A 190 11.83 7.55 -6.25
CA LEU A 190 10.69 7.06 -5.48
C LEU A 190 9.46 7.96 -5.63
N LEU A 191 9.65 9.28 -5.69
CA LEU A 191 8.56 10.23 -5.93
C LEU A 191 7.94 10.03 -7.32
N ALA A 192 8.77 9.87 -8.36
CA ALA A 192 8.32 9.59 -9.71
C ALA A 192 7.57 8.26 -9.78
N LEU A 193 8.09 7.22 -9.11
CA LEU A 193 7.44 5.92 -9.00
C LEU A 193 6.08 6.05 -8.30
N ALA A 194 6.00 6.77 -7.18
CA ALA A 194 4.75 7.00 -6.47
C ALA A 194 3.71 7.74 -7.33
N VAL A 195 4.12 8.78 -8.06
CA VAL A 195 3.20 9.55 -8.92
C VAL A 195 2.73 8.72 -10.13
N LEU A 196 3.65 8.04 -10.82
CA LEU A 196 3.32 7.23 -11.99
C LEU A 196 2.49 6.00 -11.60
N GLY A 197 2.84 5.35 -10.49
CA GLY A 197 2.15 4.17 -9.99
C GLY A 197 0.75 4.50 -9.47
N ALA A 198 0.59 5.59 -8.69
CA ALA A 198 -0.72 6.04 -8.20
C ALA A 198 -1.68 6.39 -9.35
N ARG A 199 -1.15 6.96 -10.44
CA ARG A 199 -1.96 7.23 -11.64
C ARG A 199 -2.42 5.93 -12.31
N GLY A 200 -1.60 4.87 -12.31
CA GLY A 200 -1.95 3.51 -12.77
C GLY A 200 -2.33 3.37 -14.26
N SER A 201 -2.34 4.48 -15.00
CA SER A 201 -2.82 4.65 -16.37
C SER A 201 -2.11 5.86 -17.02
N LEU A 202 -1.72 5.74 -18.29
CA LEU A 202 -1.24 6.87 -19.10
C LEU A 202 -2.40 7.61 -19.82
N VAL A 203 -3.62 7.08 -19.70
CA VAL A 203 -4.86 7.64 -20.25
C VAL A 203 -5.36 8.77 -19.31
N HIS A 204 -6.33 9.56 -19.75
CA HIS A 204 -6.78 10.77 -19.06
C HIS A 204 -7.44 10.54 -17.68
N GLU A 205 -7.87 9.31 -17.38
CA GLU A 205 -8.57 8.98 -16.14
C GLU A 205 -7.65 8.25 -15.13
N PRO A 206 -7.80 8.53 -13.83
CA PRO A 206 -7.22 7.70 -12.77
C PRO A 206 -7.60 6.23 -12.94
N ILE A 207 -6.76 5.32 -12.42
CA ILE A 207 -7.13 3.91 -12.38
C ILE A 207 -8.44 3.74 -11.60
N ASP A 208 -9.37 2.98 -12.19
CA ASP A 208 -10.74 2.73 -11.71
C ASP A 208 -11.01 1.21 -11.73
N PRO A 209 -11.89 0.64 -10.86
CA PRO A 209 -12.21 -0.79 -10.89
C PRO A 209 -12.64 -1.32 -12.26
N SER A 210 -13.31 -0.50 -13.08
CA SER A 210 -13.71 -0.90 -14.43
C SER A 210 -12.51 -1.21 -15.35
N SER A 211 -11.34 -0.62 -15.09
CA SER A 211 -10.12 -0.80 -15.89
C SER A 211 -9.46 -2.18 -15.75
N VAL A 212 -9.89 -2.95 -14.75
CA VAL A 212 -9.46 -4.33 -14.51
C VAL A 212 -10.63 -5.32 -14.51
N ALA A 213 -11.85 -4.85 -14.77
CA ALA A 213 -13.02 -5.71 -14.93
C ALA A 213 -12.99 -6.34 -16.33
N PHE A 214 -13.07 -7.66 -16.38
CA PHE A 214 -12.94 -8.42 -17.63
C PHE A 214 -14.01 -9.51 -17.80
N SER A 215 -14.57 -10.00 -16.69
CA SER A 215 -15.55 -11.09 -16.70
C SER A 215 -16.96 -10.58 -16.42
N SER A 216 -17.97 -11.33 -16.88
CA SER A 216 -19.36 -11.15 -16.44
C SER A 216 -19.58 -11.65 -15.01
N ASP A 217 -18.68 -12.50 -14.50
CA ASP A 217 -18.69 -12.96 -13.12
C ASP A 217 -18.10 -11.86 -12.20
N PRO A 218 -18.90 -11.28 -11.28
CA PRO A 218 -18.41 -10.27 -10.36
C PRO A 218 -17.27 -10.75 -9.47
N MET A 219 -17.22 -12.04 -9.11
CA MET A 219 -16.20 -12.59 -8.21
C MET A 219 -14.79 -12.48 -8.82
N LEU A 220 -14.64 -12.81 -10.10
CA LEU A 220 -13.37 -12.69 -10.82
C LEU A 220 -12.88 -11.24 -10.90
N ASN A 221 -13.80 -10.29 -11.08
CA ASN A 221 -13.46 -8.87 -11.08
C ASN A 221 -13.04 -8.40 -9.67
N GLN A 222 -13.70 -8.87 -8.61
CA GLN A 222 -13.33 -8.56 -7.23
C GLN A 222 -11.98 -9.16 -6.83
N LEU A 223 -11.63 -10.36 -7.31
CA LEU A 223 -10.30 -10.96 -7.11
C LEU A 223 -9.17 -10.10 -7.71
N SER A 224 -9.47 -9.37 -8.78
CA SER A 224 -8.54 -8.44 -9.43
C SER A 224 -8.31 -7.15 -8.64
N LEU A 225 -9.12 -6.84 -7.62
CA LEU A 225 -8.93 -5.68 -6.76
C LEU A 225 -8.15 -6.05 -5.49
N ASN A 226 -7.81 -5.05 -4.67
CA ASN A 226 -7.45 -5.26 -3.26
C ASN A 226 -8.40 -4.46 -2.35
N SER A 227 -8.50 -4.90 -1.11
CA SER A 227 -9.50 -4.37 -0.18
C SER A 227 -9.17 -2.95 0.26
N ALA A 228 -7.88 -2.60 0.37
CA ALA A 228 -7.44 -1.23 0.66
C ALA A 228 -7.80 -0.24 -0.46
N TYR A 229 -7.72 -0.64 -1.73
CA TYR A 229 -8.15 0.15 -2.87
C TYR A 229 -9.67 0.35 -2.89
N SER A 230 -10.42 -0.72 -2.62
CA SER A 230 -11.89 -0.71 -2.58
C SER A 230 -12.45 0.20 -1.47
N LEU A 231 -11.70 0.39 -0.38
CA LEU A 231 -12.04 1.39 0.64
C LEU A 231 -11.81 2.84 0.18
N GLY A 232 -10.80 3.06 -0.66
CA GLY A 232 -10.34 4.38 -1.09
C GLY A 232 -11.13 4.94 -2.27
N GLU A 233 -11.73 4.09 -3.10
CA GLU A 233 -12.53 4.43 -4.29
C GLU A 233 -13.46 5.66 -4.14
N PRO A 234 -14.25 5.82 -3.06
CA PRO A 234 -15.16 6.96 -2.90
C PRO A 234 -14.47 8.31 -2.78
N TRP A 235 -13.16 8.33 -2.51
CA TRP A 235 -12.37 9.55 -2.32
C TRP A 235 -11.62 9.97 -3.59
N PHE A 236 -11.65 9.17 -4.64
CA PHE A 236 -10.90 9.39 -5.88
C PHE A 236 -11.76 9.90 -7.06
N HIS A 237 -13.08 10.00 -6.88
CA HIS A 237 -14.05 10.60 -7.82
C HIS A 237 -14.66 11.88 -7.25
#